data_AF-A0A946YBI1-F1
#
_entry.id   AF-A0A946YBI1-F1
#
_cell.length_a   1.000
_cell.length_b   1.000
_cell.length_c   1.000
_cell.angle_alpha   90.00
_cell.angle_beta   90.00
_cell.angle_gamma   90.00
#
_symmetry.space_group_name_H-M   'P 1'
#
loop_
_entity.id
_entity.type
_entity.pdbx_description
1 polymer ?
#
loop_
_entity_poly.entity_id
_entity_poly.type
_entity_poly.pdbx_seq_one_letter_code
_entity_poly.pdbx_strand_id
1 'polypeptide(L)'
;MATTHPFARRLNATCIAGLLSMTSAGAFASGFALIEQSVSSMGTAYAGAGSASEDASYVFFNPASMSELEGTQMSAGVHVVLPSSEFKGACTYNPANLLVLAAGPPAPGDPCAPGNDGGDGGVTGVVPHFTYVSPVNEKWDFGFGVNAPFGLST
;
A
#
# COMPACT_ATOMS: atom_id res chain seq x y z
N MET A 1 -31.42 -1.59 -49.14
CA MET A 1 -32.00 -1.77 -47.79
C MET A 1 -31.25 -2.93 -47.14
N ALA A 2 -30.24 -2.64 -46.31
CA ALA A 2 -29.32 -3.66 -45.81
C ALA A 2 -29.96 -4.49 -44.68
N THR A 3 -30.05 -5.80 -44.89
CA THR A 3 -30.56 -6.78 -43.93
C THR A 3 -29.53 -6.97 -42.81
N THR A 4 -29.79 -6.42 -41.62
CA THR A 4 -28.92 -6.67 -40.46
C THR A 4 -29.25 -8.04 -39.88
N HIS A 5 -28.31 -9.00 -39.99
CA HIS A 5 -28.49 -10.34 -39.44
C HIS A 5 -28.44 -10.31 -37.89
N PRO A 6 -29.53 -10.66 -37.18
CA PRO A 6 -29.62 -10.50 -35.73
C PRO A 6 -28.59 -11.34 -34.95
N PHE A 7 -28.09 -12.43 -35.57
CA PHE A 7 -27.03 -13.27 -35.02
C PHE A 7 -25.68 -12.54 -34.94
N ALA A 8 -25.28 -11.85 -36.02
CA ALA A 8 -24.02 -11.10 -36.04
C ALA A 8 -24.03 -9.92 -35.05
N ARG A 9 -25.19 -9.27 -34.87
CA ARG A 9 -25.36 -8.20 -33.87
C ARG A 9 -25.26 -8.72 -32.44
N ARG A 10 -25.82 -9.91 -32.15
CA ARG A 10 -25.72 -10.55 -30.83
C ARG A 10 -24.30 -11.02 -30.52
N LEU A 11 -23.64 -11.63 -31.50
CA LEU A 11 -22.25 -12.09 -31.36
C LEU A 11 -21.29 -10.91 -31.11
N ASN A 12 -21.41 -9.82 -31.87
CA ASN A 12 -20.61 -8.61 -31.65
C ASN A 12 -20.86 -7.99 -30.27
N ALA A 13 -22.12 -7.96 -29.82
CA ALA A 13 -22.45 -7.45 -28.48
C ALA A 13 -21.84 -8.32 -27.37
N THR A 14 -21.85 -9.65 -27.51
CA THR A 14 -21.21 -10.56 -26.54
C THR A 14 -19.69 -10.43 -26.53
N CYS A 15 -19.04 -10.28 -27.69
CA CYS A 15 -17.59 -10.07 -27.76
C CYS A 15 -17.18 -8.73 -27.12
N ILE A 16 -17.92 -7.65 -27.38
CA ILE A 16 -17.66 -6.33 -26.79
C ILE A 16 -17.88 -6.39 -25.26
N ALA A 17 -18.94 -7.04 -24.80
CA ALA A 17 -19.18 -7.24 -23.37
C ALA A 17 -18.09 -8.10 -22.70
N GLY A 18 -17.60 -9.14 -23.38
CA GLY A 18 -16.47 -9.96 -22.93
C GLY A 18 -15.18 -9.15 -22.78
N LEU A 19 -14.84 -8.34 -23.79
CA LEU A 19 -13.67 -7.46 -23.75
C LEU A 19 -13.76 -6.43 -22.61
N LEU A 20 -14.93 -5.81 -22.41
CA LEU A 20 -15.16 -4.85 -21.31
C LEU A 20 -15.08 -5.50 -19.93
N SER A 21 -15.47 -6.76 -19.80
CA SER A 21 -15.36 -7.50 -18.54
C SER A 21 -13.92 -7.84 -18.16
N MET A 22 -13.00 -7.95 -19.14
CA MET A 22 -11.58 -8.17 -18.88
C MET A 22 -10.85 -6.88 -18.49
N THR A 23 -11.44 -5.71 -18.73
CA THR A 23 -10.87 -4.41 -18.34
C THR A 23 -11.17 -4.00 -16.90
N SER A 24 -11.85 -4.85 -16.11
CA SER A 24 -12.00 -4.62 -14.67
C SER A 24 -10.65 -4.83 -13.97
N ALA A 25 -9.76 -3.87 -14.11
CA ALA A 25 -8.52 -3.81 -13.36
C ALA A 25 -8.86 -3.58 -11.88
N GLY A 26 -8.25 -4.37 -10.99
CA GLY A 26 -8.34 -4.13 -9.55
C GLY A 26 -7.74 -2.76 -9.20
N ALA A 27 -8.39 -2.02 -8.31
CA ALA A 27 -7.81 -0.81 -7.75
C ALA A 27 -6.74 -1.20 -6.71
N PHE A 28 -5.48 -0.87 -6.97
CA PHE A 28 -4.40 -1.03 -6.00
C PHE A 28 -4.34 0.21 -5.11
N ALA A 29 -4.53 0.04 -3.81
CA ALA A 29 -4.41 1.10 -2.82
C ALA A 29 -3.21 0.83 -1.91
N SER A 30 -2.38 1.84 -1.67
CA SER A 30 -1.21 1.75 -0.79
C SER A 30 -1.54 1.96 0.69
N GLY A 31 -2.83 1.93 1.08
CA GLY A 31 -3.29 2.47 2.37
C GLY A 31 -2.55 1.93 3.60
N PHE A 32 -2.13 0.65 3.57
CA PHE A 32 -1.36 0.01 4.63
C PHE A 32 0.00 -0.51 4.16
N ALA A 33 0.40 -0.19 2.92
CA ALA A 33 1.65 -0.63 2.35
C ALA A 33 2.80 0.25 2.86
N LEU A 34 3.88 -0.40 3.27
CA LEU A 34 5.09 0.25 3.77
C LEU A 34 6.23 0.07 2.76
N ILE A 35 6.72 1.19 2.25
CA ILE A 35 7.82 1.22 1.27
C ILE A 35 9.20 1.22 1.96
N GLU A 36 9.21 1.36 3.28
CA GLU A 36 10.36 1.52 4.19
C GLU A 36 11.24 0.25 4.30
N GLN A 37 11.85 -0.16 3.18
CA GLN A 37 12.67 -1.38 3.06
C GLN A 37 14.13 -1.10 2.69
N SER A 38 14.51 0.16 2.56
CA SER A 38 15.84 0.61 2.17
C SER A 38 16.08 2.06 2.62
N VAL A 39 17.21 2.32 3.28
CA VAL A 39 17.62 3.66 3.70
C VAL A 39 18.24 4.47 2.56
N SER A 40 18.98 3.82 1.65
CA SER A 40 19.57 4.46 0.47
C SER A 40 18.48 4.96 -0.48
N SER A 41 17.51 4.09 -0.81
CA SER A 41 16.36 4.47 -1.63
C SER A 41 15.47 5.50 -0.95
N MET A 42 15.37 5.53 0.38
CA MET A 42 14.61 6.57 1.10
C MET A 42 15.13 7.98 0.78
N GLY A 43 16.45 8.15 0.61
CA GLY A 43 17.07 9.42 0.24
C GLY A 43 16.68 9.92 -1.16
N THR A 44 16.30 9.00 -2.07
CA THR A 44 15.84 9.30 -3.43
C THR A 44 14.32 9.18 -3.56
N ALA A 45 13.58 9.10 -2.44
CA ALA A 45 12.14 8.84 -2.41
C ALA A 45 11.74 7.57 -3.20
N TYR A 46 12.60 6.56 -3.17
CA TYR A 46 12.47 5.27 -3.86
C TYR A 46 12.44 5.39 -5.40
N ALA A 47 12.91 6.51 -5.94
CA ALA A 47 13.04 6.69 -7.38
C ALA A 47 14.06 5.69 -7.95
N GLY A 48 13.63 4.85 -8.88
CA GLY A 48 14.50 3.84 -9.50
C GLY A 48 14.80 2.62 -8.62
N ALA A 49 14.09 2.44 -7.48
CA ALA A 49 14.31 1.31 -6.57
C ALA A 49 14.19 -0.07 -7.25
N GLY A 50 13.41 -0.18 -8.33
CA GLY A 50 13.30 -1.42 -9.11
C GLY A 50 14.40 -1.65 -10.17
N SER A 51 15.29 -0.69 -10.40
CA SER A 51 16.29 -0.75 -11.48
C SER A 51 17.71 -0.42 -11.04
N ALA A 52 17.88 0.27 -9.91
CA ALA A 52 19.19 0.52 -9.33
C ALA A 52 19.64 -0.67 -8.44
N SER A 53 20.93 -0.68 -8.11
CA SER A 53 21.62 -1.77 -7.41
C SER A 53 22.74 -1.22 -6.52
N GLU A 54 22.43 -0.18 -5.73
CA GLU A 54 23.45 0.54 -4.94
C GLU A 54 23.87 -0.24 -3.69
N ASP A 55 22.97 -1.06 -3.13
CA ASP A 55 23.23 -1.94 -1.99
C ASP A 55 22.23 -3.11 -1.93
N ALA A 56 22.47 -4.06 -1.01
CA ALA A 56 21.66 -5.27 -0.84
C ALA A 56 20.15 -5.03 -0.59
N SER A 57 19.73 -3.85 -0.10
CA SER A 57 18.31 -3.56 0.14
C SER A 57 17.46 -3.49 -1.14
N TYR A 58 18.07 -3.22 -2.30
CA TYR A 58 17.38 -3.14 -3.60
C TYR A 58 16.76 -4.47 -4.05
N VAL A 59 17.23 -5.59 -3.48
CA VAL A 59 16.69 -6.94 -3.73
C VAL A 59 15.22 -7.06 -3.36
N PHE A 60 14.74 -6.31 -2.37
CA PHE A 60 13.32 -6.28 -2.02
C PHE A 60 12.45 -5.79 -3.19
N PHE A 61 12.93 -4.78 -3.92
CA PHE A 61 12.20 -4.17 -5.04
C PHE A 61 12.44 -4.92 -6.35
N ASN A 62 13.65 -5.43 -6.56
CA ASN A 62 14.00 -6.23 -7.73
C ASN A 62 15.07 -7.28 -7.38
N PRO A 63 14.71 -8.57 -7.29
CA PRO A 63 15.66 -9.64 -7.03
C PRO A 63 16.78 -9.77 -8.08
N ALA A 64 16.56 -9.31 -9.32
CA ALA A 64 17.60 -9.33 -10.35
C ALA A 64 18.75 -8.35 -10.05
N SER A 65 18.54 -7.35 -9.19
CA SER A 65 19.63 -6.45 -8.76
C SER A 65 20.77 -7.19 -8.05
N MET A 66 20.55 -8.42 -7.56
CA MET A 66 21.60 -9.24 -6.95
C MET A 66 22.77 -9.52 -7.88
N SER A 67 22.53 -9.67 -9.19
CA SER A 67 23.60 -9.98 -10.15
C SER A 67 24.54 -8.80 -10.41
N GLU A 68 24.11 -7.59 -10.05
CA GLU A 68 24.89 -6.36 -10.20
C GLU A 68 25.70 -6.04 -8.93
N LEU A 69 25.49 -6.76 -7.82
CA LEU A 69 26.20 -6.53 -6.57
C LEU A 69 27.56 -7.25 -6.58
N GLU A 70 28.61 -6.51 -6.24
CA GLU A 70 29.95 -7.08 -6.12
C GLU A 70 30.12 -7.79 -4.77
N GLY A 71 30.21 -9.12 -4.81
CA GLY A 71 30.52 -9.95 -3.64
C GLY A 71 29.38 -10.06 -2.63
N THR A 72 29.72 -10.49 -1.41
CA THR A 72 28.74 -10.62 -0.32
C THR A 72 28.46 -9.26 0.31
N GLN A 73 27.19 -8.87 0.34
CA GLN A 73 26.74 -7.60 0.91
C GLN A 73 25.61 -7.80 1.92
N MET A 74 25.51 -6.88 2.88
CA MET A 74 24.41 -6.81 3.83
C MET A 74 23.94 -5.37 3.98
N SER A 75 22.63 -5.19 4.15
CA SER A 75 21.98 -3.90 4.36
C SER A 75 20.96 -4.05 5.47
N ALA A 76 20.96 -3.14 6.43
CA ALA A 76 20.06 -3.18 7.56
C ALA A 76 19.78 -1.77 8.06
N GLY A 77 18.56 -1.53 8.53
CA GLY A 77 18.17 -0.23 9.02
C GLY A 77 16.83 -0.25 9.73
N VAL A 78 16.49 0.89 10.33
CA VAL A 78 15.20 1.12 10.98
C VAL A 78 14.66 2.44 10.47
N HIS A 79 13.41 2.42 10.01
CA HIS A 79 12.68 3.60 9.58
C HIS A 79 11.71 4.02 10.69
N VAL A 80 11.60 5.33 10.92
CA VAL A 80 10.63 5.92 11.85
C VAL A 80 9.57 6.62 11.02
N VAL A 81 8.33 6.13 11.11
CA VAL A 81 7.19 6.68 10.38
C VAL A 81 6.39 7.54 11.35
N LEU A 82 6.27 8.83 11.03
CA LEU A 82 5.55 9.84 11.82
C LEU A 82 4.31 10.31 11.04
N PRO A 83 3.24 9.49 10.98
CA PRO A 83 2.02 9.91 10.30
C PRO A 83 1.30 10.99 11.13
N SER A 84 0.55 11.86 10.46
CA SER A 84 -0.41 12.76 11.09
C SER A 84 -1.72 12.70 10.33
N SER A 85 -2.83 12.55 11.03
CA SER A 85 -4.17 12.41 10.46
C SER A 85 -5.17 13.23 11.27
N GLU A 86 -5.75 14.25 10.63
CA GLU A 86 -6.76 15.10 11.24
C GLU A 86 -8.10 14.89 10.52
N PHE A 87 -9.16 14.64 11.29
CA PHE A 87 -10.51 14.49 10.76
C PHE A 87 -11.26 15.83 10.85
N LYS A 88 -11.97 16.21 9.79
CA LYS A 88 -12.86 17.38 9.78
C LYS A 88 -14.23 16.96 9.30
N GLY A 89 -15.19 16.94 10.21
CA GLY A 89 -16.55 16.51 9.90
C GLY A 89 -17.53 16.84 11.01
N ALA A 90 -18.82 16.71 10.70
CA ALA A 90 -19.89 16.83 11.67
C ALA A 90 -20.52 15.46 11.91
N CYS A 91 -20.66 15.07 13.17
CA CYS A 91 -21.51 13.94 13.52
C CYS A 91 -22.99 14.34 13.43
N THR A 92 -23.80 13.56 12.71
CA THR A 92 -25.26 13.71 12.74
C THR A 92 -25.86 12.68 13.69
N TYR A 93 -26.52 13.16 14.74
CA TYR A 93 -27.29 12.33 15.66
C TYR A 93 -28.70 12.10 15.09
N ASN A 94 -29.09 10.86 14.81
CA ASN A 94 -30.47 10.52 14.43
C ASN A 94 -31.25 10.04 15.67
N PRO A 95 -32.13 10.87 16.25
CA PRO A 95 -32.89 10.51 17.44
C PRO A 95 -33.94 9.40 17.21
N ALA A 96 -34.17 8.98 15.96
CA ALA A 96 -35.06 7.86 15.64
C ALA A 96 -34.37 6.48 15.73
N ASN A 97 -33.06 6.42 15.97
CA ASN A 97 -32.33 5.17 16.14
C ASN A 97 -32.44 4.67 17.59
N LEU A 98 -32.95 3.44 17.77
CA LEU A 98 -33.13 2.77 19.07
C LEU A 98 -31.81 2.62 19.87
N LEU A 99 -30.67 2.40 19.21
CA LEU A 99 -29.35 2.34 19.85
C LEU A 99 -28.89 3.69 20.41
N VAL A 100 -29.38 4.78 19.80
CA VAL A 100 -28.99 6.15 20.09
C VAL A 100 -29.83 6.72 21.27
N LEU A 101 -31.12 6.38 21.35
CA LEU A 101 -31.99 6.69 22.50
C LEU A 101 -31.51 6.07 23.83
N ALA A 102 -30.86 4.90 23.77
CA ALA A 102 -30.30 4.23 24.95
C ALA A 102 -28.97 4.84 25.44
N ALA A 103 -28.20 5.48 24.53
CA ALA A 103 -26.92 6.12 24.84
C ALA A 103 -27.08 7.57 25.35
N GLY A 104 -28.17 8.25 24.99
CA GLY A 104 -28.41 9.66 25.32
C GLY A 104 -27.67 10.63 24.37
N PRO A 105 -27.94 11.96 24.47
CA PRO A 105 -27.23 12.95 23.66
C PRO A 105 -25.72 12.96 23.98
N PRO A 106 -24.85 13.35 23.02
CA PRO A 106 -23.40 13.38 23.24
C PRO A 106 -23.04 14.28 24.43
N ALA A 107 -22.31 13.74 25.39
CA ALA A 107 -21.71 14.44 26.50
C ALA A 107 -20.34 15.05 26.12
N PRO A 108 -19.82 16.03 26.88
CA PRO A 108 -18.47 16.55 26.67
C PRO A 108 -17.44 15.43 26.74
N GLY A 109 -16.68 15.22 25.66
CA GLY A 109 -15.70 14.13 25.53
C GLY A 109 -16.13 13.00 24.60
N ASP A 110 -17.39 12.95 24.19
CA ASP A 110 -17.85 11.96 23.20
C ASP A 110 -17.30 12.27 21.80
N PRO A 111 -17.05 11.25 20.95
CA PRO A 111 -16.53 11.44 19.59
C PRO A 111 -17.47 12.26 18.69
N CYS A 112 -18.75 12.34 19.04
CA CYS A 112 -19.75 13.14 18.35
C CYS A 112 -20.20 14.37 19.14
N ALA A 113 -19.46 14.77 20.17
CA ALA A 113 -19.67 16.04 20.84
C ALA A 113 -19.36 17.22 19.88
N PRO A 114 -20.14 18.32 19.91
CA PRO A 114 -19.87 19.47 19.07
C PRO A 114 -18.44 20.01 19.28
N GLY A 115 -17.64 20.08 18.21
CA GLY A 115 -16.26 20.58 18.23
C GLY A 115 -15.19 19.57 18.64
N ASN A 116 -15.53 18.27 18.72
CA ASN A 116 -14.55 17.20 18.88
C ASN A 116 -14.20 16.58 17.52
N ASP A 117 -12.97 16.78 17.07
CA ASP A 117 -12.45 16.28 15.78
C ASP A 117 -11.57 15.01 15.95
N GLY A 118 -11.52 14.44 17.17
CA GLY A 118 -10.78 13.21 17.46
C GLY A 118 -9.26 13.39 17.66
N GLY A 119 -8.72 14.57 17.35
CA GLY A 119 -7.28 14.86 17.49
C GLY A 119 -6.44 14.26 16.37
N ASP A 120 -5.13 14.12 16.59
CA ASP A 120 -4.23 13.45 15.64
C ASP A 120 -4.34 11.93 15.78
N GLY A 121 -4.89 11.27 14.75
CA GLY A 121 -4.97 9.81 14.65
C GLY A 121 -3.68 9.15 14.16
N GLY A 122 -2.60 9.91 13.96
CA GLY A 122 -1.30 9.41 13.58
C GLY A 122 -0.55 8.79 14.75
N VAL A 123 -0.21 7.51 14.63
CA VAL A 123 0.66 6.82 15.60
C VAL A 123 2.05 6.62 15.01
N THR A 124 3.07 7.01 15.77
CA THR A 124 4.47 6.79 15.39
C THR A 124 4.79 5.30 15.34
N GLY A 125 5.28 4.84 14.18
CA GLY A 125 5.69 3.46 13.95
C GLY A 125 7.18 3.33 13.70
N VAL A 126 7.71 2.13 13.94
CA VAL A 126 9.09 1.76 13.56
C VAL A 126 9.05 0.55 12.64
N VAL A 127 9.81 0.62 11.55
CA VAL A 127 9.85 -0.41 10.50
C VAL A 127 11.31 -0.85 10.32
N PRO A 128 11.71 -2.04 10.84
CA PRO A 128 13.04 -2.56 10.60
C PRO A 128 13.11 -3.25 9.24
N HIS A 129 14.28 -3.16 8.60
CA HIS A 129 14.61 -3.94 7.42
C HIS A 129 16.00 -4.56 7.58
N PHE A 130 16.17 -5.76 7.03
CA PHE A 130 17.45 -6.46 6.96
C PHE A 130 17.49 -7.28 5.69
N THR A 131 18.57 -7.16 4.91
CA THR A 131 18.79 -7.94 3.70
C THR A 131 20.26 -8.35 3.61
N TYR A 132 20.49 -9.59 3.21
CA TYR A 132 21.80 -10.20 3.00
C TYR A 132 21.83 -10.82 1.61
N VAL A 133 22.90 -10.59 0.86
CA VAL A 133 23.11 -11.14 -0.48
C VAL A 133 24.51 -11.73 -0.56
N SER A 134 24.63 -12.90 -1.16
CA SER A 134 25.92 -13.55 -1.42
C SER A 134 25.91 -14.26 -2.76
N PRO A 135 26.91 -14.02 -3.62
CA PRO A 135 27.10 -14.82 -4.82
C PRO A 135 27.47 -16.25 -4.42
N VAL A 136 26.85 -17.23 -5.06
CA VAL A 136 27.18 -18.66 -4.93
C VAL A 136 28.19 -19.06 -6.00
N ASN A 137 28.04 -18.52 -7.21
CA ASN A 137 28.96 -18.66 -8.34
C ASN A 137 28.72 -17.51 -9.35
N GLU A 138 29.41 -17.54 -10.50
CA GLU A 138 29.31 -16.52 -11.57
C GLU A 138 27.90 -16.34 -12.19
N LYS A 139 26.91 -17.17 -11.82
CA LYS A 139 25.56 -17.19 -12.41
C LYS A 139 24.43 -17.22 -11.40
N TRP A 140 24.73 -17.45 -10.13
CA TRP A 140 23.74 -17.69 -9.09
C TRP A 140 24.08 -16.86 -7.87
N ASP A 141 23.12 -16.05 -7.49
CA ASP A 141 23.16 -15.24 -6.27
C ASP A 141 22.08 -15.73 -5.31
N PHE A 142 22.42 -15.71 -4.02
CA PHE A 142 21.52 -16.03 -2.95
C PHE A 142 21.23 -14.77 -2.14
N GLY A 143 19.94 -14.48 -1.94
CA GLY A 143 19.47 -13.36 -1.13
C GLY A 143 18.55 -13.84 -0.02
N PHE A 144 18.66 -13.20 1.14
CA PHE A 144 17.78 -13.40 2.29
C PHE A 144 17.40 -12.04 2.87
N GLY A 145 16.13 -11.81 3.18
CA GLY A 145 15.69 -10.55 3.79
C GLY A 145 14.54 -10.73 4.77
N VAL A 146 14.53 -9.89 5.80
CA VAL A 146 13.49 -9.76 6.82
C VAL A 146 13.01 -8.32 6.82
N ASN A 147 11.75 -8.14 6.48
CA ASN A 147 11.15 -6.86 6.11
C ASN A 147 9.70 -6.81 6.61
N ALA A 148 9.15 -5.61 6.76
CA ALA A 148 7.75 -5.39 7.16
C ALA A 148 7.00 -4.60 6.06
N PRO A 149 6.40 -5.28 5.06
CA PRO A 149 5.83 -4.63 3.88
C PRO A 149 4.46 -3.98 4.12
N PHE A 150 3.82 -4.25 5.26
CA PHE A 150 2.53 -3.68 5.62
C PHE A 150 2.48 -3.31 7.09
N GLY A 151 1.79 -2.22 7.42
CA GLY A 151 1.57 -1.78 8.79
C GLY A 151 0.72 -0.52 8.87
N LEU A 152 -0.13 -0.46 9.90
CA LEU A 152 -0.95 0.69 10.26
C LEU A 152 -1.22 0.65 11.76
N SER A 153 -1.20 1.82 12.40
CA SER A 153 -1.75 2.04 13.73
C SER A 153 -2.53 3.36 13.72
N THR A 154 -3.72 3.37 14.33
CA THR A 154 -4.68 4.49 14.40
C THR A 154 -5.23 4.63 15.81
#